data_AF-A0A4V1MHF3-F1
#
_entry.id   AF-A0A4V1MHF3-F1
#
_cell.length_a   1.000
_cell.length_b   1.000
_cell.length_c   1.000
_cell.angle_alpha   90.00
_cell.angle_beta   90.00
_cell.angle_gamma   90.00
#
_symmetry.space_group_name_H-M   'P 1'
#
loop_
_entity.id
_entity.type
_entity.pdbx_description
1 polymer ?
#
loop_
_entity_poly.entity_id
_entity_poly.type
_entity_poly.pdbx_seq_one_letter_code
_entity_poly.pdbx_strand_id
1 'polypeptide(L)'
;MKNQKQNSSNAFEKFASNVSKAAGSTTAFVSAFAIVLVWAISGPFFNYSETWQLVINTGTTIITFLMVFLIQKAQNKDSLAIQLKLNELVASNEYSSNSLVDIENMTEEEMVIIQKYYRRLSELAKKDESIRTSHSIAEAHQQHEQKDKNRGARKLAQKPTQTAQNKSKK
;
A
#
# COMPACT_ATOMS: atom_id res chain seq x y z
N MET A 1 21.36 38.03 4.29
CA MET A 1 19.99 38.41 3.89
C MET A 1 19.09 37.18 4.08
N LYS A 2 18.29 37.17 5.16
CA LYS A 2 17.52 36.01 5.65
C LYS A 2 16.04 36.10 5.24
N ASN A 3 15.48 34.95 4.90
CA ASN A 3 14.07 34.54 5.03
C ASN A 3 12.98 35.37 4.33
N GLN A 4 12.64 35.00 3.09
CA GLN A 4 11.34 35.38 2.50
C GLN A 4 10.67 34.32 1.59
N LYS A 5 11.15 33.06 1.56
CA LYS A 5 10.71 32.06 0.56
C LYS A 5 9.98 30.81 1.08
N GLN A 6 9.46 30.81 2.31
CA GLN A 6 8.77 29.62 2.88
C GLN A 6 7.24 29.76 3.03
N ASN A 7 6.65 30.96 2.90
CA ASN A 7 5.20 31.12 3.07
C ASN A 7 4.40 30.88 1.78
N SER A 8 4.96 31.15 0.60
CA SER A 8 4.25 31.03 -0.66
C SER A 8 4.03 29.58 -1.11
N SER A 9 4.99 28.68 -0.86
CA SER A 9 4.87 27.26 -1.20
C SER A 9 3.75 26.60 -0.38
N ASN A 10 3.70 26.88 0.92
CA ASN A 10 2.69 26.32 1.83
C ASN A 10 1.27 26.82 1.52
N ALA A 11 1.12 28.09 1.13
CA ALA A 11 -0.18 28.65 0.75
C ALA A 11 -0.69 28.09 -0.59
N PHE A 12 0.18 28.02 -1.60
CA PHE A 12 -0.16 27.42 -2.90
C PHE A 12 -0.46 25.92 -2.76
N GLU A 13 0.27 25.21 -1.92
CA GLU A 13 0.02 23.79 -1.63
C GLU A 13 -1.33 23.54 -0.96
N LYS A 14 -1.69 24.35 0.03
CA LYS A 14 -3.02 24.28 0.67
C LYS A 14 -4.12 24.62 -0.31
N PHE A 15 -3.93 25.65 -1.15
CA PHE A 15 -4.88 26.01 -2.19
C PHE A 15 -5.05 24.86 -3.21
N ALA A 16 -3.96 24.34 -3.76
CA ALA A 16 -3.99 23.23 -4.72
C ALA A 16 -4.66 21.99 -4.12
N SER A 17 -4.32 21.61 -2.89
CA SER A 17 -4.95 20.48 -2.21
C SER A 17 -6.46 20.68 -1.99
N ASN A 18 -6.87 21.89 -1.57
CA ASN A 18 -8.28 22.20 -1.38
C ASN A 18 -9.05 22.23 -2.71
N VAL A 19 -8.47 22.79 -3.77
CA VAL A 19 -9.08 22.83 -5.10
C VAL A 19 -9.20 21.43 -5.67
N SER A 20 -8.17 20.58 -5.56
CA SER A 20 -8.24 19.19 -6.01
C SER A 20 -9.30 18.39 -5.24
N LYS A 21 -9.41 18.58 -3.92
CA LYS A 21 -10.46 17.94 -3.10
C LYS A 21 -11.86 18.43 -3.49
N ALA A 22 -12.03 19.73 -3.68
CA ALA A 22 -13.29 20.32 -4.10
C ALA A 22 -13.67 19.81 -5.49
N ALA A 23 -12.76 19.84 -6.46
CA ALA A 23 -13.00 19.42 -7.83
C ALA A 23 -13.34 17.92 -7.96
N GLY A 24 -12.83 17.07 -7.06
CA GLY A 24 -13.19 15.64 -7.00
C GLY A 24 -14.50 15.33 -6.25
N SER A 25 -15.16 16.32 -5.65
CA SER A 25 -16.39 16.11 -4.87
C SER A 25 -17.65 16.01 -5.73
N THR A 26 -18.64 15.25 -5.26
CA THR A 26 -19.95 15.11 -5.93
C THR A 26 -20.66 16.45 -6.11
N THR A 27 -20.54 17.37 -5.15
CA THR A 27 -21.15 18.71 -5.22
C THR A 27 -20.53 19.57 -6.32
N ALA A 28 -19.20 19.49 -6.52
CA ALA A 28 -18.54 20.19 -7.61
C ALA A 28 -19.00 19.64 -8.98
N PHE A 29 -19.10 18.32 -9.13
CA PHE A 29 -19.64 17.72 -10.36
C PHE A 29 -21.05 18.21 -10.68
N VAL A 30 -21.96 18.20 -9.70
CA VAL A 30 -23.35 18.68 -9.87
C VAL A 30 -23.36 20.17 -10.26
N SER A 31 -22.53 21.00 -9.62
CA SER A 31 -22.44 22.43 -9.96
C SER A 31 -21.88 22.66 -11.38
N ALA A 32 -20.84 21.91 -11.79
CA ALA A 32 -20.28 22.01 -13.12
C ALA A 32 -21.29 21.59 -14.19
N PHE A 33 -22.03 20.51 -13.93
CA PHE A 33 -23.12 20.07 -14.80
C PHE A 33 -24.23 21.11 -14.92
N ALA A 34 -24.65 21.72 -13.81
CA ALA A 34 -25.64 22.79 -13.81
C ALA A 34 -25.16 24.02 -14.63
N ILE A 35 -23.88 24.39 -14.51
CA ILE A 35 -23.29 25.48 -15.31
C ILE A 35 -23.36 25.15 -16.81
N VAL A 36 -23.03 23.92 -17.20
CA VAL A 36 -23.12 23.46 -18.60
C VAL A 36 -24.56 23.50 -19.11
N LEU A 37 -25.54 23.12 -18.27
CA LEU A 37 -26.96 23.21 -18.62
C LEU A 37 -27.42 24.66 -18.81
N VAL A 38 -27.07 25.56 -17.89
CA VAL A 38 -27.40 26.99 -18.00
C VAL A 38 -26.81 27.57 -19.28
N TRP A 39 -25.54 27.25 -19.57
CA TRP A 39 -24.90 27.62 -20.82
C TRP A 39 -25.69 27.08 -22.02
N ALA A 40 -25.99 25.78 -22.08
CA ALA A 40 -26.75 25.21 -23.20
C ALA A 40 -28.12 25.90 -23.42
N ILE A 41 -28.84 26.23 -22.34
CA ILE A 41 -30.14 26.92 -22.38
C ILE A 41 -30.01 28.37 -22.84
N SER A 42 -28.88 29.04 -22.56
CA SER A 42 -28.62 30.38 -23.08
C SER A 42 -28.24 30.41 -24.57
N GLY A 43 -27.85 29.28 -25.16
CA GLY A 43 -27.46 29.18 -26.58
C GLY A 43 -28.47 29.74 -27.60
N PRO A 44 -29.78 29.43 -27.51
CA PRO A 44 -30.81 30.00 -28.37
C PRO A 44 -30.88 31.53 -28.36
N PHE A 45 -30.60 32.20 -27.22
CA PHE A 45 -30.58 33.67 -27.16
C PHE A 45 -29.43 34.28 -27.97
N PHE A 46 -28.34 33.53 -28.14
CA PHE A 46 -27.15 33.94 -28.90
C PHE A 46 -27.07 33.29 -30.28
N ASN A 47 -28.16 32.67 -30.76
CA ASN A 47 -28.24 31.93 -32.03
C ASN A 47 -27.09 30.91 -32.21
N TYR A 48 -26.59 30.33 -31.12
CA TYR A 48 -25.43 29.44 -31.15
C TYR A 48 -24.21 30.00 -31.91
N SER A 49 -23.96 31.31 -31.77
CA SER A 49 -22.88 32.01 -32.48
C SER A 49 -21.48 31.41 -32.26
N GLU A 50 -20.56 31.71 -33.17
CA GLU A 50 -19.15 31.31 -33.04
C GLU A 50 -18.53 31.83 -31.74
N THR A 51 -18.84 33.06 -31.32
CA THR A 51 -18.38 33.61 -30.04
C THR A 51 -18.95 32.84 -28.84
N TRP A 52 -20.20 32.40 -28.93
CA TRP A 52 -20.86 31.61 -27.89
C TRP A 52 -20.15 30.26 -27.65
N GLN A 53 -19.79 29.58 -28.74
CA GLN A 53 -19.04 28.32 -28.69
C GLN A 53 -17.58 28.53 -28.28
N LEU A 54 -16.95 29.61 -28.75
CA LEU A 54 -15.58 29.96 -28.42
C LEU A 54 -15.40 30.15 -26.92
N VAL A 55 -16.33 30.83 -26.25
CA VAL A 55 -16.25 31.09 -24.80
C VAL A 55 -16.14 29.80 -23.98
N ILE A 56 -16.96 28.77 -24.26
CA ILE A 56 -16.90 27.52 -23.51
C ILE A 56 -15.66 26.68 -23.87
N ASN A 57 -15.29 26.64 -25.16
CA ASN A 57 -14.14 25.87 -25.61
C ASN A 57 -12.84 26.47 -25.05
N THR A 58 -12.65 27.78 -25.18
CA THR A 58 -11.47 28.49 -24.66
C THR A 58 -11.44 28.43 -23.14
N GLY A 59 -12.57 28.70 -22.47
CA GLY A 59 -12.65 28.68 -21.01
C GLY A 59 -12.34 27.31 -20.42
N THR A 60 -12.97 26.26 -20.94
CA THR A 60 -12.75 24.88 -20.47
C THR A 60 -11.32 24.43 -20.74
N THR A 61 -10.72 24.83 -21.86
CA THR A 61 -9.31 24.49 -22.17
C THR A 61 -8.35 25.10 -21.15
N ILE A 62 -8.52 26.38 -20.81
CA ILE A 62 -7.69 27.04 -19.78
C ILE A 62 -7.88 26.36 -18.42
N ILE A 63 -9.12 26.11 -18.01
CA ILE A 63 -9.42 25.44 -16.74
C ILE A 63 -8.78 24.05 -16.71
N THR A 64 -8.92 23.27 -17.78
CA THR A 64 -8.34 21.93 -17.88
C THR A 64 -6.82 21.96 -17.82
N PHE A 65 -6.18 22.89 -18.53
CA PHE A 65 -4.74 23.06 -18.48
C PHE A 65 -4.25 23.36 -17.05
N LEU A 66 -4.93 24.28 -16.36
CA LEU A 66 -4.63 24.58 -14.95
C LEU A 66 -4.91 23.38 -14.04
N MET A 67 -6.01 22.66 -14.26
CA MET A 67 -6.42 21.47 -13.50
C MET A 67 -5.35 20.38 -13.55
N VAL A 68 -4.72 20.15 -14.71
CA VAL A 68 -3.64 19.16 -14.85
C VAL A 68 -2.48 19.48 -13.90
N PHE A 69 -2.01 20.73 -13.85
CA PHE A 69 -0.95 21.11 -12.92
C PHE A 69 -1.38 21.04 -11.45
N LEU A 70 -2.63 21.40 -11.14
CA LEU A 70 -3.17 21.30 -9.78
C LEU A 70 -3.24 19.85 -9.30
N ILE A 71 -3.71 18.94 -10.16
CA ILE A 71 -3.74 17.49 -9.88
C ILE A 71 -2.33 16.96 -9.68
N GLN A 72 -1.39 17.26 -10.59
CA GLN A 72 0.01 16.83 -10.47
C GLN A 72 0.64 17.31 -9.16
N LYS A 73 0.38 18.56 -8.76
CA LYS A 73 0.90 19.10 -7.50
C LYS A 73 0.28 18.41 -6.27
N ALA A 74 -1.02 18.13 -6.29
CA ALA A 74 -1.70 17.41 -5.20
C ALA A 74 -1.19 15.96 -5.10
N GLN A 75 -1.05 15.27 -6.24
CA GLN A 75 -0.57 13.89 -6.31
C GLN A 75 0.89 13.76 -5.85
N ASN A 76 1.78 14.69 -6.19
CA ASN A 76 3.19 14.63 -5.75
C ASN A 76 3.36 14.56 -4.23
N LYS A 77 2.48 15.20 -3.46
CA LYS A 77 2.52 15.17 -1.99
C LYS A 77 1.98 13.85 -1.44
N ASP A 78 0.92 13.34 -2.03
CA ASP A 78 0.28 12.09 -1.60
C ASP A 78 1.17 10.88 -1.90
N SER A 79 1.87 10.87 -3.04
CA SER A 79 2.89 9.87 -3.35
C SER A 79 3.97 9.84 -2.28
N LEU A 80 4.58 10.99 -1.95
CA LEU A 80 5.62 11.07 -0.90
C LEU A 80 5.12 10.58 0.47
N ALA A 81 3.87 10.86 0.83
CA ALA A 81 3.28 10.39 2.08
C ALA A 81 3.07 8.86 2.10
N ILE A 82 2.73 8.25 0.96
CA ILE A 82 2.63 6.79 0.82
C ILE A 82 4.01 6.15 1.00
N GLN A 83 5.04 6.71 0.36
CA GLN A 83 6.42 6.25 0.48
C GLN A 83 6.87 6.23 1.94
N LEU A 84 6.71 7.35 2.66
CA LEU A 84 7.09 7.44 4.07
C LEU A 84 6.34 6.43 4.96
N LYS A 85 5.04 6.18 4.70
CA LYS A 85 4.26 5.19 5.46
C LYS A 85 4.70 3.75 5.18
N LEU A 86 5.00 3.43 3.92
CA LEU A 86 5.55 2.13 3.54
C LEU A 86 6.93 1.93 4.19
N ASN A 87 7.74 2.99 4.22
CA ASN A 87 9.07 2.96 4.80
C ASN A 87 9.05 2.67 6.29
N GLU A 88 8.12 3.31 7.02
CA GLU A 88 7.89 3.02 8.43
C GLU A 88 7.43 1.57 8.65
N LEU A 89 6.50 1.05 7.83
CA LEU A 89 6.03 -0.33 7.93
C LEU A 89 7.13 -1.36 7.65
N VAL A 90 7.96 -1.12 6.65
CA VAL A 90 9.09 -1.97 6.30
C VAL A 90 10.14 -1.91 7.42
N ALA A 91 10.51 -0.71 7.88
CA ALA A 91 11.45 -0.54 9.00
C ALA A 91 10.95 -1.17 10.31
N SER A 92 9.63 -1.20 10.55
CA SER A 92 9.02 -1.83 11.74
C SER A 92 9.03 -3.36 11.72
N ASN A 93 9.35 -3.98 10.57
CA ASN A 93 9.47 -5.42 10.43
C ASN A 93 10.94 -5.84 10.64
N GLU A 94 11.23 -6.48 11.79
CA GLU A 94 12.56 -6.97 12.22
C GLU A 94 13.28 -7.89 11.22
N TYR A 95 12.59 -8.37 10.17
CA TYR A 95 13.16 -9.25 9.14
C TYR A 95 13.17 -8.63 7.72
N SER A 96 12.78 -7.37 7.56
CA SER A 96 12.80 -6.73 6.24
C SER A 96 14.16 -6.06 5.98
N SER A 97 14.77 -6.38 4.85
CA SER A 97 16.01 -5.73 4.42
C SER A 97 15.68 -4.30 4.00
N ASN A 98 16.17 -3.30 4.75
CA ASN A 98 16.01 -1.85 4.52
C ASN A 98 16.31 -1.39 3.07
N SER A 99 16.89 -2.24 2.24
CA SER A 99 17.24 -1.98 0.84
C SER A 99 16.04 -1.74 -0.10
N LEU A 100 14.80 -2.08 0.28
CA LEU A 100 13.60 -1.79 -0.54
C LEU A 100 12.87 -0.50 -0.16
N VAL A 101 13.24 0.10 0.97
CA VAL A 101 12.57 1.27 1.57
C VAL A 101 12.74 2.52 0.70
N ASP A 102 13.69 2.57 -0.22
CA ASP A 102 13.92 3.76 -1.04
C ASP A 102 14.00 3.45 -2.54
N ILE A 103 13.26 2.44 -3.00
CA ILE A 103 13.39 1.93 -4.37
C ILE A 103 13.08 2.96 -5.46
N GLU A 104 12.28 3.99 -5.16
CA GLU A 104 11.92 5.03 -6.12
C GLU A 104 13.02 6.08 -6.34
N ASN A 105 13.99 6.17 -5.43
CA ASN A 105 15.15 7.05 -5.57
C ASN A 105 16.43 6.29 -5.96
N MET A 106 16.36 4.96 -6.10
CA MET A 106 17.49 4.13 -6.53
C MET A 106 17.83 4.37 -8.00
N THR A 107 19.11 4.30 -8.35
CA THR A 107 19.52 4.28 -9.75
C THR A 107 19.08 2.97 -10.40
N GLU A 108 19.00 2.97 -11.73
CA GLU A 108 18.59 1.78 -12.49
C GLU A 108 19.54 0.59 -12.26
N GLU A 109 20.82 0.86 -12.05
CA GLU A 109 21.84 -0.13 -11.71
C GLU A 109 21.60 -0.77 -10.35
N GLU A 110 21.24 0.04 -9.34
CA GLU A 110 20.90 -0.43 -8.00
C GLU A 110 19.61 -1.26 -8.00
N MET A 111 18.62 -0.87 -8.81
CA MET A 111 17.36 -1.61 -8.98
C MET A 111 17.61 -3.02 -9.57
N VAL A 112 18.53 -3.13 -10.54
CA VAL A 112 18.94 -4.42 -11.12
C VAL A 112 19.62 -5.31 -10.08
N ILE A 113 20.42 -4.74 -9.18
CA ILE A 113 21.09 -5.49 -8.11
C ILE A 113 20.05 -6.06 -7.12
N ILE A 114 19.09 -5.23 -6.69
CA ILE A 114 18.00 -5.66 -5.80
C ILE A 114 17.13 -6.74 -6.47
N GLN A 115 16.78 -6.56 -7.75
CA GLN A 115 16.01 -7.56 -8.50
C GLN A 115 16.75 -8.90 -8.55
N LYS A 116 18.07 -8.89 -8.81
CA LYS A 116 18.90 -10.11 -8.80
C LYS A 116 18.94 -10.77 -7.43
N TYR A 117 19.07 -9.99 -6.36
CA TYR A 117 19.05 -10.49 -4.99
C TYR A 117 17.73 -11.20 -4.65
N TYR A 118 16.58 -10.56 -4.88
CA TYR A 118 15.27 -11.16 -4.60
C TYR A 118 14.93 -12.34 -5.50
N ARG A 119 15.35 -12.30 -6.77
CA ARG A 119 15.23 -13.45 -7.68
C ARG A 119 16.02 -14.63 -7.15
N ARG A 120 17.25 -14.40 -6.66
CA ARG A 120 18.07 -15.44 -6.05
C ARG A 120 17.46 -15.98 -4.76
N LEU A 121 16.90 -15.12 -3.93
CA LEU A 121 16.19 -15.50 -2.70
C LEU A 121 14.96 -16.36 -2.99
N SER A 122 14.18 -16.00 -4.01
CA SER A 122 13.04 -16.81 -4.48
C SER A 122 13.48 -18.17 -5.04
N GLU A 123 14.58 -18.23 -5.80
CA GLU A 123 15.15 -19.49 -6.29
C GLU A 123 15.63 -20.40 -5.15
N LEU A 124 16.24 -19.83 -4.12
CA LEU A 124 16.66 -20.57 -2.92
C LEU A 124 15.45 -21.08 -2.14
N ALA A 125 14.44 -20.25 -1.92
CA ALA A 125 13.19 -20.65 -1.27
C ALA A 125 12.43 -21.75 -2.05
N LYS A 126 12.46 -21.71 -3.39
CA LYS A 126 11.90 -22.76 -4.25
C LYS A 126 12.71 -24.06 -4.19
N LYS A 127 14.03 -23.99 -4.00
CA LYS A 127 14.89 -25.17 -3.82
C LYS A 127 14.77 -25.78 -2.43
N ASP A 128 14.37 -24.99 -1.43
CA ASP A 128 14.05 -25.43 -0.07
C ASP A 128 12.65 -26.09 0.07
N GLU A 129 12.02 -26.48 -1.05
CA GLU A 129 10.80 -27.33 -1.08
C GLU A 129 10.95 -28.73 -0.42
N SER A 130 12.01 -28.97 0.36
CA SER A 130 12.16 -30.13 1.24
C SER A 130 11.70 -29.90 2.69
N ILE A 131 11.33 -28.68 3.10
CA ILE A 131 10.71 -28.42 4.41
C ILE A 131 9.25 -27.97 4.24
N ARG A 132 8.40 -28.92 3.81
CA ARG A 132 6.96 -28.82 4.01
C ARG A 132 6.62 -29.02 5.49
N THR A 133 6.78 -28.01 6.32
CA THR A 133 6.24 -27.95 7.70
C THR A 133 6.40 -26.52 8.22
N SER A 134 5.41 -25.72 8.61
CA SER A 134 3.94 -25.74 8.60
C SER A 134 3.56 -24.37 9.14
N HIS A 135 2.75 -23.53 8.49
CA HIS A 135 2.20 -22.37 9.22
C HIS A 135 0.74 -22.07 8.87
N SER A 136 -0.13 -23.03 9.21
CA SER A 136 -1.41 -22.70 9.85
C SER A 136 -1.31 -23.17 11.31
N ILE A 137 -1.54 -22.28 12.28
CA ILE A 137 -1.55 -22.62 13.72
C ILE A 137 -2.50 -23.78 14.02
N ALA A 138 -3.57 -23.95 13.22
CA ALA A 138 -4.51 -25.04 13.36
C ALA A 138 -3.88 -26.43 13.11
N GLU A 139 -2.90 -26.52 12.21
CA GLU A 139 -2.23 -27.78 11.86
C GLU A 139 -1.19 -28.18 12.91
N ALA A 140 -0.52 -27.19 13.52
CA ALA A 140 0.42 -27.41 14.62
C ALA A 140 -0.27 -27.99 15.87
N HIS A 141 -1.51 -27.54 16.15
CA HIS A 141 -2.30 -28.04 17.29
C HIS A 141 -2.71 -29.52 17.12
N GLN A 142 -3.15 -29.94 15.94
CA GLN A 142 -3.53 -31.34 15.70
C GLN A 142 -2.35 -32.32 15.84
N GLN A 143 -1.16 -31.92 15.40
CA GLN A 143 0.05 -32.74 15.57
C GLN A 143 0.50 -32.82 17.03
N HIS A 144 0.28 -31.75 17.81
CA HIS A 144 0.56 -31.77 19.24
C HIS A 144 -0.39 -32.71 19.99
N GLU A 145 -1.69 -32.65 19.68
CA GLU A 145 -2.69 -33.56 20.28
C GLU A 145 -2.43 -35.03 19.92
N GLN A 146 -2.00 -35.32 18.69
CA GLN A 146 -1.64 -36.69 18.28
C GLN A 146 -0.36 -37.18 18.97
N LYS A 147 0.63 -36.31 19.16
CA LYS A 147 1.86 -36.64 19.92
C LYS A 147 1.55 -36.91 21.39
N ASP A 148 0.63 -36.18 22.00
CA ASP A 148 0.22 -36.41 23.39
C ASP A 148 -0.57 -37.70 23.57
N LYS A 149 -1.48 -38.03 22.65
CA LYS A 149 -2.17 -39.33 22.64
C LYS A 149 -1.18 -40.50 22.53
N ASN A 150 -0.17 -40.39 21.66
CA ASN A 150 0.86 -41.42 21.50
C ASN A 150 1.83 -41.51 22.70
N ARG A 151 2.12 -40.39 23.37
CA ARG A 151 2.91 -40.39 24.62
C ARG A 151 2.15 -41.03 25.77
N GLY A 152 0.84 -40.81 25.85
CA GLY A 152 -0.05 -41.51 26.79
C GLY A 152 -0.04 -43.02 26.56
N ALA A 153 -0.23 -43.46 25.31
CA ALA A 153 -0.21 -44.88 24.94
C ALA A 153 1.14 -45.56 25.24
N ARG A 154 2.27 -44.88 24.99
CA ARG A 154 3.61 -45.39 25.34
C ARG A 154 3.84 -45.50 26.84
N LYS A 155 3.32 -44.58 27.65
CA LYS A 155 3.40 -44.67 29.12
C LYS A 155 2.58 -45.82 29.69
N LEU A 156 1.43 -46.14 29.10
CA LEU A 156 0.67 -47.34 29.48
C LEU A 156 1.38 -48.65 29.09
N ALA A 157 2.13 -48.66 27.99
CA ALA A 157 2.88 -49.83 27.53
C ALA A 157 4.23 -50.06 28.25
N GLN A 158 4.77 -49.05 28.96
CA GLN A 158 6.10 -49.12 29.61
C GLN A 158 6.07 -49.31 31.13
N LYS A 159 4.94 -49.61 31.76
CA LYS A 159 4.91 -49.97 33.19
C LYS A 159 5.66 -51.31 33.37
N PRO A 160 6.85 -51.36 33.99
CA PRO A 160 7.51 -52.62 34.27
C PRO A 160 6.80 -53.25 35.46
N THR A 161 6.37 -54.51 35.33
CA THR A 161 6.01 -55.36 36.46
C THR A 161 7.27 -55.62 37.30
N GLN A 162 7.67 -54.63 38.10
CA GLN A 162 8.55 -54.80 39.26
C GLN A 162 7.65 -54.89 40.49
N THR A 163 7.15 -56.10 40.77
CA THR A 163 6.69 -56.45 42.11
C THR A 163 7.00 -57.92 42.31
N ALA A 164 7.97 -58.18 43.19
CA ALA A 164 8.35 -59.46 43.83
C ALA A 164 9.82 -59.88 43.63
N GLN A 165 10.76 -58.99 43.97
CA GLN A 165 12.02 -59.43 44.59
C GLN A 165 12.13 -58.76 45.96
N ASN A 166 11.30 -59.21 46.90
CA ASN A 166 11.56 -59.00 48.32
C ASN A 166 10.99 -60.20 49.09
N LYS A 167 11.74 -61.29 49.14
CA LYS A 167 11.71 -62.26 50.25
C LYS A 167 13.06 -62.97 50.34
N SER A 168 13.81 -62.61 51.39
CA SER A 168 14.70 -63.45 52.19
C SER A 168 15.83 -64.17 51.44
N LYS A 169 17.11 -63.75 51.54
CA LYS A 169 17.97 -64.02 52.71
C LYS A 169 17.44 -65.14 53.61
N LYS A 170 17.78 -66.38 53.25
CA LYS A 170 18.38 -67.37 54.15
C LYS A 170 19.01 -68.48 53.33
#